data_AF-A0A9K3PXH9-F1
#
_entry.id   AF-A0A9K3PXH9-F1
#
_cell.length_a   1.000
_cell.length_b   1.000
_cell.length_c   1.000
_cell.angle_alpha   90.00
_cell.angle_beta   90.00
_cell.angle_gamma   90.00
#
_symmetry.space_group_name_H-M   'P 1'
#
loop_
_entity.id
_entity.type
_entity.pdbx_description
1 polymer ?
#
loop_
_entity_poly.entity_id
_entity_poly.type
_entity_poly.pdbx_seq_one_letter_code
_entity_poly.pdbx_strand_id
1 'polypeptide(L)'
;MTTTTSDFPHDLLTPITGRPTSDAIYTLTRQIYANAKSIETTCGGGDNGHLALVMDPATYLLRAGEGYVVPPNPGPHPDPVAGATNAQITAAANAYANAVTEYALHKKTMKALLHQLLAAVEPTYYEELEDLTFGYADLAPLTLLTHLKTEYGTITDDNLVANRAKLLTTWNPDDPLTTVWTRNRHCIDFATDTTDPISERNAMTLTLAGFVNSGVLMPYINEWERKDDVDKTFPNF
;
A
#
# COMPACT_ATOMS: atom_id res chain seq x y z
N MET A 1 -17.84 12.09 -12.56
CA MET A 1 -17.68 10.63 -12.68
C MET A 1 -17.89 10.01 -11.31
N THR A 2 -18.82 9.05 -11.22
CA THR A 2 -19.10 8.31 -9.99
C THR A 2 -18.07 7.19 -9.83
N THR A 3 -17.06 7.39 -8.99
CA THR A 3 -16.08 6.34 -8.61
C THR A 3 -16.76 5.24 -7.80
N THR A 4 -17.41 4.30 -8.47
CA THR A 4 -17.72 2.99 -7.87
C THR A 4 -16.43 2.19 -7.75
N THR A 5 -16.37 1.25 -6.81
CA THR A 5 -15.26 0.36 -6.39
C THR A 5 -14.26 -0.08 -7.48
N SER A 6 -14.67 -0.10 -8.75
CA SER A 6 -13.92 -0.38 -9.99
C SER A 6 -12.53 0.25 -10.18
N ASP A 7 -12.14 1.28 -9.42
CA ASP A 7 -10.85 1.97 -9.60
C ASP A 7 -9.76 1.50 -8.61
N PHE A 8 -10.09 0.59 -7.70
CA PHE A 8 -9.13 0.04 -6.75
C PHE A 8 -8.48 -1.24 -7.30
N PRO A 9 -7.14 -1.32 -7.38
CA PRO A 9 -6.43 -2.55 -7.70
C PRO A 9 -6.74 -3.71 -6.74
N HIS A 10 -7.14 -3.40 -5.51
CA HIS A 10 -7.59 -4.34 -4.50
C HIS A 10 -8.99 -3.96 -4.00
N ASP A 11 -10.04 -4.45 -4.66
CA ASP A 11 -11.44 -4.22 -4.23
C ASP A 11 -11.69 -4.66 -2.78
N LEU A 12 -11.12 -5.81 -2.42
CA LEU A 12 -11.09 -6.35 -1.07
C LEU A 12 -9.63 -6.51 -0.63
N LEU A 13 -9.30 -5.95 0.54
CA LEU A 13 -8.01 -6.19 1.16
C LEU A 13 -7.98 -7.62 1.71
N THR A 14 -6.79 -8.22 1.77
CA THR A 14 -6.61 -9.54 2.38
C THR A 14 -7.03 -9.46 3.85
N PRO A 15 -8.05 -10.22 4.29
CA PRO A 15 -8.50 -10.18 5.67
C PRO A 15 -7.40 -10.69 6.62
N ILE A 16 -7.29 -10.04 7.77
CA ILE A 16 -6.44 -10.47 8.88
C ILE A 16 -7.31 -11.30 9.82
N THR A 17 -7.03 -12.60 9.90
CA THR A 17 -7.75 -13.52 10.78
C THR A 17 -7.05 -13.65 12.13
N GLY A 18 -7.75 -13.34 13.22
CA GLY A 18 -7.18 -13.32 14.56
C GLY A 18 -6.15 -12.21 14.75
N ARG A 19 -5.19 -12.42 15.67
CA ARG A 19 -4.25 -11.37 16.09
C ARG A 19 -3.41 -10.87 14.91
N PRO A 20 -3.42 -9.56 14.59
CA PRO A 20 -2.59 -9.02 13.53
C PRO A 20 -1.11 -9.35 13.76
N THR A 21 -0.44 -9.68 12.67
CA THR A 21 1.00 -9.94 12.64
C THR A 21 1.66 -8.90 11.76
N SER A 22 2.96 -8.69 11.96
CA SER A 22 3.76 -7.77 11.14
C SER A 22 3.68 -8.11 9.64
N ASP A 23 3.65 -9.39 9.27
CA ASP A 23 3.49 -9.85 7.88
C ASP A 23 2.11 -9.52 7.29
N ALA A 24 1.05 -9.74 8.08
CA ALA A 24 -0.31 -9.40 7.68
C ALA A 24 -0.49 -7.88 7.51
N ILE A 25 0.05 -7.10 8.44
CA ILE A 25 0.02 -5.63 8.40
C ILE A 25 0.86 -5.08 7.25
N TYR A 26 2.01 -5.69 6.94
CA TYR A 26 2.82 -5.35 5.79
C TYR A 26 2.02 -5.54 4.49
N THR A 27 1.33 -6.67 4.35
CA THR A 27 0.46 -6.96 3.21
C THR A 27 -0.69 -5.96 3.11
N LEU A 28 -1.39 -5.71 4.22
CA LEU A 28 -2.47 -4.73 4.32
C LEU A 28 -2.01 -3.32 3.90
N THR A 29 -0.86 -2.89 4.42
CA THR A 29 -0.23 -1.59 4.09
C THR A 29 0.02 -1.46 2.59
N ARG A 30 0.54 -2.50 1.95
CA ARG A 30 0.81 -2.46 0.51
C ARG A 30 -0.47 -2.34 -0.33
N GLN A 31 -1.50 -3.12 0.01
CA GLN A 31 -2.76 -3.10 -0.72
C GLN A 31 -3.47 -1.75 -0.57
N ILE A 32 -3.53 -1.21 0.66
CA ILE A 32 -4.16 0.09 0.88
C ILE A 32 -3.36 1.24 0.24
N TYR A 33 -2.03 1.15 0.18
CA TYR A 33 -1.20 2.12 -0.55
C TYR A 33 -1.47 2.08 -2.06
N ALA A 34 -1.60 0.88 -2.64
CA ALA A 34 -1.93 0.72 -4.06
C ALA A 34 -3.31 1.32 -4.39
N ASN A 35 -4.32 1.06 -3.56
CA ASN A 35 -5.66 1.63 -3.70
C ASN A 35 -5.67 3.15 -3.53
N ALA A 36 -4.96 3.69 -2.55
CA ALA A 36 -4.89 5.13 -2.34
C ALA A 36 -4.20 5.82 -3.52
N LYS A 37 -3.13 5.23 -4.06
CA LYS A 37 -2.38 5.76 -5.21
C LYS A 37 -3.16 5.67 -6.52
N SER A 38 -4.03 4.68 -6.71
CA SER A 38 -4.78 4.51 -7.97
C SER A 38 -5.81 5.61 -8.21
N ILE A 39 -6.29 6.26 -7.15
CA ILE A 39 -7.20 7.41 -7.28
C ILE A 39 -6.38 8.68 -7.45
N GLU A 40 -6.29 9.13 -8.70
CA GLU A 40 -5.53 10.32 -9.08
C GLU A 40 -6.05 11.60 -8.42
N THR A 41 -5.12 12.53 -8.14
CA THR A 41 -5.42 13.87 -7.65
C THR A 41 -4.23 14.80 -7.84
N THR A 42 -4.52 16.08 -8.00
CA THR A 42 -3.54 17.16 -8.07
C THR A 42 -3.08 17.67 -6.71
N CYS A 43 -3.68 17.19 -5.60
CA CYS A 43 -3.44 17.70 -4.25
C CYS A 43 -2.06 17.41 -3.65
N GLY A 44 -1.07 16.89 -4.39
CA GLY A 44 0.25 16.57 -3.82
C GLY A 44 1.23 16.03 -4.84
N GLY A 45 1.54 16.82 -5.87
CA GLY A 45 2.51 16.47 -6.91
C GLY A 45 1.96 15.60 -8.06
N GLY A 46 0.64 15.40 -8.16
CA GLY A 46 -0.06 14.78 -9.31
C GLY A 46 0.10 13.26 -9.45
N ASP A 47 1.32 12.75 -9.32
CA ASP A 47 1.65 11.36 -9.66
C ASP A 47 1.44 10.36 -8.52
N ASN A 48 1.06 10.83 -7.32
CA ASN A 48 0.95 9.99 -6.11
C ASN A 48 -0.48 9.69 -5.67
N GLY A 49 -1.49 10.17 -6.41
CA GLY A 49 -2.89 9.96 -6.06
C GLY A 49 -3.19 10.40 -4.62
N HIS A 50 -4.09 9.69 -3.94
CA HIS A 50 -4.46 9.96 -2.55
C HIS A 50 -3.59 9.23 -1.51
N LEU A 51 -2.36 8.84 -1.87
CA LEU A 51 -1.47 8.06 -1.00
C LEU A 51 -1.23 8.72 0.37
N ALA A 52 -1.28 10.05 0.46
CA ALA A 52 -1.16 10.79 1.72
C ALA A 52 -2.27 10.50 2.75
N LEU A 53 -3.40 9.92 2.34
CA LEU A 53 -4.48 9.54 3.26
C LEU A 53 -4.12 8.34 4.15
N VAL A 54 -3.09 7.58 3.77
CA VAL A 54 -2.67 6.33 4.43
C VAL A 54 -1.17 6.27 4.69
N MET A 55 -0.40 7.25 4.21
CA MET A 55 1.05 7.36 4.38
C MET A 55 1.38 8.52 5.31
N ASP A 56 2.40 8.32 6.16
CA ASP A 56 2.94 9.38 7.01
C ASP A 56 3.31 10.64 6.19
N PRO A 57 2.98 11.86 6.64
CA PRO A 57 3.22 13.09 5.88
C PRO A 57 4.69 13.34 5.51
N ALA A 58 5.65 13.00 6.40
CA ALA A 58 7.07 13.20 6.10
C ALA A 58 7.55 12.21 5.03
N THR A 59 7.10 10.96 5.11
CA THR A 59 7.35 9.92 4.10
C THR A 59 6.73 10.29 2.75
N TYR A 60 5.50 10.81 2.77
CA TYR A 60 4.83 11.29 1.57
C TYR A 60 5.59 12.44 0.93
N LEU A 61 5.98 13.46 1.71
CA LEU A 61 6.74 14.60 1.22
C LEU A 61 8.07 14.19 0.57
N LEU A 62 8.81 13.27 1.21
CA LEU A 62 10.05 12.74 0.65
C LEU A 62 9.84 12.04 -0.70
N ARG A 63 8.72 11.32 -0.84
CA ARG A 63 8.36 10.59 -2.06
C ARG A 63 7.85 11.51 -3.17
N ALA A 64 6.96 12.43 -2.84
CA ALA A 64 6.23 13.24 -3.81
C ALA A 64 6.95 14.54 -4.18
N GLY A 65 7.91 14.98 -3.37
CA GLY A 65 8.56 16.29 -3.52
C GLY A 65 7.69 17.47 -3.06
N GLU A 66 6.40 17.24 -2.85
CA GLU A 66 5.41 18.22 -2.41
C GLU A 66 4.47 17.61 -1.37
N GLY A 67 4.06 18.42 -0.38
CA GLY A 67 3.12 18.00 0.65
C GLY A 67 1.71 17.86 0.11
N TYR A 68 0.93 16.95 0.68
CA TYR A 68 -0.48 16.83 0.31
C TYR A 68 -1.30 17.97 0.91
N VAL A 69 -1.97 18.75 0.05
CA VAL A 69 -2.86 19.84 0.42
C VAL A 69 -4.28 19.30 0.48
N VAL A 70 -4.83 19.17 1.68
CA VAL A 70 -6.22 18.75 1.87
C VAL A 70 -7.15 19.77 1.21
N PRO A 71 -8.03 19.36 0.28
CA PRO A 71 -9.00 20.27 -0.34
C PRO A 71 -9.90 20.88 0.72
N PRO A 72 -10.01 22.22 0.80
CA PRO A 72 -10.94 22.86 1.71
C PRO A 72 -12.38 22.62 1.26
N ASN A 73 -13.33 22.62 2.21
CA ASN A 73 -14.74 22.64 1.86
C ASN A 73 -15.03 23.96 1.11
N PRO A 74 -15.50 23.90 -0.15
CA PRO A 74 -15.72 25.10 -0.96
C PRO A 74 -16.88 25.97 -0.45
N GLY A 75 -17.71 25.45 0.45
CA GLY A 75 -18.86 26.18 0.98
C GLY A 75 -19.95 26.43 -0.07
N PRO A 76 -20.87 27.38 0.19
CA PRO A 76 -21.89 27.78 -0.76
C PRO A 76 -21.27 28.40 -2.03
N HIS A 77 -21.98 28.29 -3.16
CA HIS A 77 -21.56 28.95 -4.39
C HIS A 77 -21.45 30.46 -4.17
N PRO A 78 -20.32 31.10 -4.53
CA PRO A 78 -20.14 32.52 -4.32
C PRO A 78 -21.05 33.35 -5.23
N ASP A 79 -21.57 34.46 -4.71
CA ASP A 79 -22.28 35.43 -5.53
C ASP A 79 -21.31 36.14 -6.50
N PRO A 80 -21.80 36.58 -7.69
CA PRO A 80 -20.98 37.37 -8.61
C PRO A 80 -20.48 38.67 -7.95
N VAL A 81 -19.19 38.95 -8.12
CA VAL A 81 -18.60 40.22 -7.65
C VAL A 81 -19.19 41.39 -8.43
N ALA A 82 -19.53 42.48 -7.75
CA ALA A 82 -20.08 43.68 -8.37
C ALA A 82 -19.13 44.23 -9.46
N GLY A 83 -19.68 44.46 -10.66
CA GLY A 83 -18.89 44.92 -11.81
C GLY A 83 -18.05 43.85 -12.51
N ALA A 84 -18.14 42.58 -12.11
CA ALA A 84 -17.47 41.48 -12.80
C ALA A 84 -18.01 41.31 -14.24
N THR A 85 -17.09 41.08 -15.17
CA THR A 85 -17.41 40.70 -16.55
C THR A 85 -17.92 39.26 -16.60
N ASN A 86 -18.66 38.92 -17.65
CA ASN A 86 -19.14 37.55 -17.87
C ASN A 86 -18.00 36.51 -17.88
N ALA A 87 -16.82 36.87 -18.41
CA ALA A 87 -15.65 36.00 -18.41
C ALA A 87 -15.13 35.71 -16.99
N GLN A 88 -15.12 36.71 -16.11
CA GLN A 88 -14.71 36.55 -14.71
C GLN A 88 -15.73 35.71 -13.92
N ILE A 89 -17.03 35.93 -14.14
CA ILE A 89 -18.09 35.12 -13.51
C ILE A 89 -17.96 33.65 -13.91
N THR A 90 -17.72 33.39 -15.21
CA THR A 90 -17.53 32.02 -15.73
C THR A 90 -16.28 31.36 -15.15
N ALA A 91 -15.16 32.09 -15.06
CA ALA A 91 -13.94 31.56 -14.46
C ALA A 91 -14.12 31.20 -12.97
N ALA A 92 -14.82 32.04 -12.20
CA ALA A 92 -15.13 31.79 -10.80
C ALA A 92 -16.04 30.56 -10.61
N ALA A 93 -17.08 30.42 -11.44
CA ALA A 93 -17.98 29.26 -11.41
C ALA A 93 -17.23 27.95 -11.73
N ASN A 94 -16.32 27.96 -12.72
CA ASN A 94 -15.49 26.81 -13.05
C ASN A 94 -14.53 26.44 -11.90
N ALA A 95 -13.89 27.44 -11.28
CA ALA A 95 -13.02 27.21 -10.13
C ALA A 95 -13.79 26.59 -8.94
N TYR A 96 -15.00 27.09 -8.67
CA TYR A 96 -15.88 26.52 -7.65
C TYR A 96 -16.28 25.08 -7.97
N ALA A 97 -16.69 24.79 -9.21
CA ALA A 97 -17.04 23.44 -9.64
C ALA A 97 -15.88 22.44 -9.50
N ASN A 98 -14.66 22.88 -9.81
CA ASN A 98 -13.45 22.09 -9.60
C ASN A 98 -13.19 21.83 -8.11
N ALA A 99 -13.30 22.86 -7.26
CA ALA A 99 -13.12 22.72 -5.82
C ALA A 99 -14.15 21.77 -5.17
N VAL A 100 -15.42 21.83 -5.60
CA VAL A 100 -16.47 20.88 -5.19
C VAL A 100 -16.11 19.45 -5.59
N THR A 101 -15.64 19.26 -6.81
CA THR A 101 -15.26 17.93 -7.32
C THR A 101 -14.06 17.37 -6.56
N GLU A 102 -13.02 18.17 -6.34
CA GLU A 102 -11.81 17.77 -5.63
C GLU A 102 -12.10 17.45 -4.14
N TYR A 103 -12.87 18.30 -3.46
CA TYR A 103 -13.30 18.06 -2.08
C TYR A 103 -14.14 16.79 -1.95
N ALA A 104 -15.11 16.59 -2.85
CA ALA A 104 -15.96 15.40 -2.85
C ALA A 104 -15.15 14.12 -3.10
N LEU A 105 -14.19 14.17 -4.04
CA LEU A 105 -13.30 13.05 -4.33
C LEU A 105 -12.44 12.71 -3.11
N HIS A 106 -11.79 13.70 -2.50
CA HIS A 106 -10.99 13.51 -1.28
C HIS A 106 -11.81 12.83 -0.16
N LYS A 107 -12.99 13.38 0.18
CA LYS A 107 -13.83 12.82 1.24
C LYS A 107 -14.31 11.42 0.92
N LYS A 108 -14.64 11.14 -0.34
CA LYS A 108 -15.08 9.81 -0.78
C LYS A 108 -13.97 8.79 -0.72
N THR A 109 -12.78 9.11 -1.22
CA THR A 109 -11.60 8.25 -1.17
C THR A 109 -11.21 7.95 0.27
N MET A 110 -11.16 8.97 1.14
CA MET A 110 -10.88 8.77 2.56
C MET A 110 -11.86 7.79 3.22
N LYS A 111 -13.17 7.94 2.98
CA LYS A 111 -14.19 7.02 3.52
C LYS A 111 -14.05 5.60 2.96
N ALA A 112 -13.76 5.47 1.66
CA ALA A 112 -13.60 4.17 1.03
C ALA A 112 -12.39 3.42 1.59
N LEU A 113 -11.25 4.09 1.73
CA LEU A 113 -10.03 3.52 2.31
C LEU A 113 -10.24 3.12 3.79
N LEU A 114 -10.91 3.97 4.58
CA LEU A 114 -11.25 3.65 5.97
C LEU A 114 -12.11 2.38 6.03
N HIS A 115 -13.16 2.31 5.21
CA HIS A 115 -14.05 1.15 5.19
C HIS A 115 -13.32 -0.14 4.80
N GLN A 116 -12.42 -0.08 3.81
CA GLN A 116 -11.60 -1.24 3.45
C GLN A 116 -10.72 -1.71 4.63
N LEU A 117 -10.11 -0.80 5.39
CA LEU A 117 -9.31 -1.15 6.55
C LEU A 117 -10.16 -1.75 7.68
N LEU A 118 -11.30 -1.14 8.01
CA LEU A 118 -12.23 -1.65 9.02
C LEU A 118 -12.77 -3.04 8.65
N ALA A 119 -13.04 -3.29 7.38
CA ALA A 119 -13.51 -4.59 6.91
C ALA A 119 -12.43 -5.68 6.92
N ALA A 120 -11.16 -5.29 6.86
CA ALA A 120 -10.03 -6.22 6.76
C ALA A 120 -9.53 -6.72 8.11
N VAL A 121 -9.90 -6.07 9.21
CA VAL A 121 -9.39 -6.36 10.56
C VAL A 121 -10.56 -6.57 11.51
N GLU A 122 -10.43 -7.48 12.47
CA GLU A 122 -11.46 -7.67 13.50
C GLU A 122 -11.51 -6.45 14.45
N PRO A 123 -12.71 -5.93 14.81
CA PRO A 123 -12.85 -4.73 15.63
C PRO A 123 -12.08 -4.74 16.95
N THR A 124 -11.90 -5.90 17.58
CA THR A 124 -11.13 -6.03 18.84
C THR A 124 -9.69 -5.49 18.74
N TYR A 125 -9.14 -5.34 17.53
CA TYR A 125 -7.81 -4.80 17.29
C TYR A 125 -7.79 -3.31 16.94
N TYR A 126 -8.92 -2.61 16.99
CA TYR A 126 -8.99 -1.15 16.79
C TYR A 126 -10.17 -0.46 17.51
N GLU A 127 -10.96 -1.19 18.29
CA GLU A 127 -12.18 -0.69 18.93
C GLU A 127 -11.91 0.48 19.89
N GLU A 128 -10.70 0.58 20.44
CA GLU A 128 -10.28 1.73 21.25
C GLU A 128 -10.25 3.06 20.49
N LEU A 129 -10.22 3.03 19.15
CA LEU A 129 -10.30 4.20 18.29
C LEU A 129 -11.74 4.67 18.05
N GLU A 130 -12.73 3.96 18.56
CA GLU A 130 -14.14 4.29 18.37
C GLU A 130 -14.54 5.52 19.19
N ASP A 131 -15.15 6.51 18.55
CA ASP A 131 -15.86 7.56 19.26
C ASP A 131 -17.23 7.05 19.73
N LEU A 132 -17.53 7.17 21.03
CA LEU A 132 -18.77 6.64 21.61
C LEU A 132 -20.06 7.27 21.06
N THR A 133 -19.97 8.43 20.41
CA THR A 133 -21.13 9.15 19.85
C THR A 133 -21.24 8.95 18.34
N PHE A 134 -20.12 8.95 17.63
CA PHE A 134 -20.06 8.97 16.17
C PHE A 134 -19.44 7.72 15.55
N GLY A 135 -19.05 6.73 16.36
CA GLY A 135 -18.34 5.54 15.92
C GLY A 135 -17.01 5.90 15.27
N TYR A 136 -16.75 5.36 14.08
CA TYR A 136 -15.53 5.66 13.30
C TYR A 136 -15.73 6.79 12.27
N ALA A 137 -16.80 7.58 12.35
CA ALA A 137 -17.16 8.54 11.29
C ALA A 137 -16.08 9.57 10.96
N ASP A 138 -15.32 9.99 11.98
CA ASP A 138 -14.25 10.99 11.87
C ASP A 138 -12.83 10.38 11.95
N LEU A 139 -12.72 9.04 12.02
CA LEU A 139 -11.44 8.35 12.07
C LEU A 139 -10.73 8.46 10.71
N ALA A 140 -9.48 8.94 10.72
CA ALA A 140 -8.67 8.96 9.50
C ALA A 140 -8.09 7.55 9.19
N PRO A 141 -8.04 7.12 7.92
CA PRO A 141 -7.45 5.84 7.53
C PRO A 141 -6.00 5.68 8.02
N LEU A 142 -5.19 6.74 7.93
CA LEU A 142 -3.81 6.75 8.44
C LEU A 142 -3.75 6.50 9.95
N THR A 143 -4.69 7.03 10.74
CA THR A 143 -4.73 6.81 12.19
C THR A 143 -4.93 5.33 12.52
N LEU A 144 -5.91 4.69 11.86
CA LEU A 144 -6.16 3.26 12.01
C LEU A 144 -4.95 2.43 11.58
N LEU A 145 -4.37 2.72 10.40
CA LEU A 145 -3.20 1.99 9.91
C LEU A 145 -1.97 2.17 10.82
N THR A 146 -1.79 3.37 11.37
CA THR A 146 -0.71 3.68 12.31
C THR A 146 -0.90 2.94 13.62
N HIS A 147 -2.11 2.90 14.17
CA HIS A 147 -2.42 2.12 15.37
C HIS A 147 -2.07 0.64 15.16
N LEU A 148 -2.50 0.03 14.05
CA LEU A 148 -2.18 -1.37 13.74
C LEU A 148 -0.67 -1.61 13.67
N LYS A 149 0.07 -0.72 13.01
CA LYS A 149 1.54 -0.81 12.90
C LYS A 149 2.23 -0.68 14.25
N THR A 150 1.77 0.23 15.10
CA THR A 150 2.39 0.48 16.41
C THR A 150 2.14 -0.66 17.39
N GLU A 151 0.89 -1.12 17.49
CA GLU A 151 0.49 -2.11 18.50
C GLU A 151 0.82 -3.56 18.09
N TYR A 152 0.81 -3.86 16.79
CA TYR A 152 0.92 -5.24 16.29
C TYR A 152 1.94 -5.41 15.16
N GLY A 153 2.49 -4.31 14.64
CA GLY A 153 3.38 -4.31 13.48
C GLY A 153 4.86 -4.50 13.82
N THR A 154 5.25 -4.60 15.10
CA THR A 154 6.64 -4.84 15.49
C THR A 154 7.15 -6.13 14.86
N ILE A 155 8.18 -6.01 14.02
CA ILE A 155 8.85 -7.16 13.41
C ILE A 155 9.73 -7.80 14.49
N THR A 156 9.40 -9.05 14.83
CA THR A 156 10.16 -9.86 15.78
C THR A 156 11.15 -10.78 15.05
N ASP A 157 12.13 -11.33 15.77
CA ASP A 157 13.06 -12.32 15.22
C ASP A 157 12.33 -13.54 14.65
N ASP A 158 11.27 -13.99 15.31
CA ASP A 158 10.41 -15.08 14.82
C ASP A 158 9.76 -14.73 13.48
N ASN A 159 9.37 -13.46 13.27
CA ASN A 159 8.85 -13.02 11.97
C ASN A 159 9.92 -13.03 10.89
N LEU A 160 11.16 -12.65 11.21
CA LEU A 160 12.29 -12.69 10.27
C LEU A 160 12.65 -14.14 9.89
N VAL A 161 12.62 -15.05 10.87
CA VAL A 161 12.82 -16.49 10.63
C VAL A 161 11.69 -17.05 9.75
N ALA A 162 10.43 -16.74 10.08
CA ALA A 162 9.28 -17.17 9.27
C ALA A 162 9.34 -16.60 7.84
N ASN A 163 9.73 -15.33 7.69
CA ASN A 163 9.93 -14.70 6.38
C ASN A 163 11.01 -15.41 5.57
N ARG A 164 12.15 -15.77 6.18
CA ARG A 164 13.20 -16.55 5.52
C ARG A 164 12.75 -17.96 5.15
N ALA A 165 11.92 -18.60 5.96
CA ALA A 165 11.36 -19.91 5.66
C ALA A 165 10.49 -19.91 4.39
N LYS A 166 9.86 -18.78 4.04
CA LYS A 166 9.13 -18.63 2.76
C LYS A 166 10.04 -18.81 1.55
N LEU A 167 11.30 -18.38 1.63
CA LEU A 167 12.27 -18.53 0.53
C LEU A 167 12.64 -20.00 0.27
N LEU A 168 12.61 -20.83 1.31
CA LEU A 168 12.85 -22.28 1.25
C LEU A 168 11.64 -23.09 0.76
N THR A 169 10.48 -22.45 0.59
CA THR A 169 9.25 -23.16 0.21
C THR A 169 9.40 -23.78 -1.17
N THR A 170 9.19 -25.09 -1.23
CA THR A 170 9.26 -25.89 -2.47
C THR A 170 8.32 -25.32 -3.52
N TRP A 171 8.85 -25.12 -4.72
CA TRP A 171 8.05 -24.67 -5.86
C TRP A 171 7.19 -25.82 -6.39
N ASN A 172 5.91 -25.54 -6.63
CA ASN A 172 4.98 -26.43 -7.29
C ASN A 172 5.11 -26.29 -8.81
N PRO A 173 5.43 -27.37 -9.57
CA PRO A 173 5.60 -27.30 -11.02
C PRO A 173 4.37 -26.83 -11.80
N ASP A 174 3.18 -26.92 -11.22
CA ASP A 174 1.95 -26.42 -11.84
C ASP A 174 1.83 -24.88 -11.78
N ASP A 175 2.61 -24.24 -10.90
CA ASP A 175 2.61 -22.78 -10.73
C ASP A 175 3.70 -22.11 -11.59
N PRO A 176 3.44 -20.92 -12.16
CA PRO A 176 4.48 -20.17 -12.87
C PRO A 176 5.68 -19.85 -11.97
N LEU A 177 6.90 -20.02 -12.48
CA LEU A 177 8.14 -19.72 -11.74
C LEU A 177 8.22 -18.25 -11.27
N THR A 178 7.52 -17.35 -11.97
CA THR A 178 7.40 -15.92 -11.60
C THR A 178 6.79 -15.69 -10.22
N THR A 179 6.02 -16.64 -9.69
CA THR A 179 5.48 -16.61 -8.32
C THR A 179 6.60 -16.68 -7.28
N VAL A 180 7.65 -17.46 -7.53
CA VAL A 180 8.84 -17.59 -6.69
C VAL A 180 9.59 -16.26 -6.65
N TRP A 181 9.79 -15.62 -7.80
CA TRP A 181 10.48 -14.33 -7.87
C TRP A 181 9.69 -13.21 -7.20
N THR A 182 8.36 -13.25 -7.29
CA THR A 182 7.48 -12.32 -6.56
C THR A 182 7.59 -12.53 -5.06
N ARG A 183 7.56 -13.78 -4.59
CA ARG A 183 7.79 -14.13 -3.19
C ARG A 183 9.14 -13.63 -2.69
N ASN A 184 10.21 -13.85 -3.45
CA ASN A 184 11.55 -13.41 -3.06
C ASN A 184 11.65 -11.90 -2.88
N ARG A 185 11.10 -11.12 -3.82
CA ARG A 185 11.05 -9.65 -3.70
C ARG A 185 10.30 -9.21 -2.45
N HIS A 186 9.13 -9.80 -2.18
CA HIS A 186 8.38 -9.49 -0.96
C HIS A 186 9.16 -9.84 0.32
N CYS A 187 9.87 -10.97 0.34
CA CYS A 187 10.67 -11.36 1.50
C CYS A 187 11.84 -10.41 1.75
N ILE A 188 12.51 -9.95 0.68
CA ILE A 188 13.58 -8.94 0.78
C ILE A 188 13.00 -7.62 1.30
N ASP A 189 11.94 -7.11 0.65
CA ASP A 189 11.32 -5.83 1.00
C ASP A 189 10.80 -5.81 2.44
N PHE A 190 10.27 -6.93 2.96
CA PHE A 190 9.82 -7.05 4.35
C PHE A 190 10.97 -6.86 5.36
N ALA A 191 12.19 -7.26 5.01
CA ALA A 191 13.35 -7.22 5.91
C ALA A 191 14.21 -5.96 5.74
N THR A 192 13.99 -5.13 4.71
CA THR A 192 14.87 -4.02 4.33
C THR A 192 15.16 -3.04 5.46
N ASP A 193 14.14 -2.60 6.19
CA ASP A 193 14.27 -1.59 7.26
C ASP A 193 14.44 -2.21 8.66
N THR A 194 14.79 -3.50 8.71
CA THR A 194 15.01 -4.23 9.96
C THR A 194 16.50 -4.29 10.30
N THR A 195 16.83 -4.78 11.50
CA THR A 195 18.22 -5.00 11.91
C THR A 195 18.90 -6.17 11.18
N ASP A 196 18.15 -6.97 10.42
CA ASP A 196 18.65 -8.18 9.77
C ASP A 196 18.12 -8.32 8.31
N PRO A 197 18.55 -7.39 7.42
CA PRO A 197 18.08 -7.36 6.04
C PRO A 197 18.50 -8.60 5.25
N ILE A 198 17.67 -9.00 4.30
CA ILE A 198 17.94 -10.14 3.42
C ILE A 198 18.60 -9.63 2.13
N SER A 199 19.85 -10.00 1.90
CA SER A 199 20.52 -9.73 0.63
C SER A 199 19.93 -10.57 -0.51
N GLU A 200 19.96 -10.05 -1.75
CA GLU A 200 19.51 -10.80 -2.93
C GLU A 200 20.25 -12.16 -3.04
N ARG A 201 21.55 -12.17 -2.75
CA ARG A 201 22.37 -13.38 -2.71
C ARG A 201 21.85 -14.40 -1.71
N ASN A 202 21.56 -13.99 -0.47
CA ASN A 202 21.03 -14.91 0.55
C ASN A 202 19.64 -15.44 0.17
N ALA A 203 18.79 -14.58 -0.40
CA ALA A 203 17.48 -14.99 -0.87
C ALA A 203 17.57 -16.00 -2.03
N MET A 204 18.52 -15.82 -2.96
CA MET A 204 18.78 -16.78 -4.03
C MET A 204 19.26 -18.12 -3.48
N THR A 205 20.23 -18.13 -2.56
CA THR A 205 20.71 -19.36 -1.92
C THR A 205 19.59 -20.18 -1.28
N LEU A 206 18.70 -19.54 -0.52
CA LEU A 206 17.55 -20.21 0.10
C LEU A 206 16.54 -20.71 -0.96
N THR A 207 16.34 -19.96 -2.04
CA THR A 207 15.43 -20.35 -3.12
C THR A 207 15.93 -21.58 -3.87
N LEU A 208 17.23 -21.63 -4.19
CA LEU A 208 17.84 -22.80 -4.84
C LEU A 208 17.70 -24.05 -3.96
N ALA A 209 17.88 -23.92 -2.64
CA ALA A 209 17.64 -25.02 -1.72
C ALA A 209 16.16 -25.49 -1.76
N GLY A 210 15.20 -24.56 -1.87
CA GLY A 210 13.79 -24.89 -2.09
C GLY A 210 13.53 -25.60 -3.43
N PHE A 211 14.25 -25.26 -4.50
CA PHE A 211 14.17 -25.93 -5.80
C PHE A 211 14.81 -27.32 -5.79
N VAL A 212 15.91 -27.53 -5.06
CA VAL A 212 16.48 -28.87 -4.87
C VAL A 212 15.43 -29.81 -4.27
N ASN A 213 14.64 -29.33 -3.31
CA ASN A 213 13.56 -30.11 -2.71
C ASN A 213 12.41 -30.45 -3.68
N SER A 214 12.22 -29.71 -4.78
CA SER A 214 11.22 -30.08 -5.80
C SER A 214 11.71 -31.19 -6.72
N GLY A 215 13.03 -31.36 -6.86
CA GLY A 215 13.66 -32.35 -7.73
C GLY A 215 13.55 -32.07 -9.24
N VAL A 216 12.79 -31.04 -9.64
CA VAL A 216 12.48 -30.76 -11.06
C VAL A 216 13.54 -29.88 -11.72
N LEU A 217 14.12 -28.94 -10.97
CA LEU A 217 14.94 -27.86 -11.55
C LEU A 217 16.46 -28.12 -11.49
N MET A 218 16.90 -29.32 -11.11
CA MET A 218 18.31 -29.63 -10.89
C MET A 218 19.25 -29.28 -12.08
N PRO A 219 18.90 -29.54 -13.36
CA PRO A 219 19.74 -29.12 -14.48
C PRO A 219 19.94 -27.59 -14.54
N TYR A 220 18.89 -26.82 -14.29
CA TYR A 220 18.91 -25.35 -14.29
C TYR A 220 19.71 -24.80 -13.11
N ILE A 221 19.60 -25.43 -11.93
CA ILE A 221 20.43 -25.08 -10.75
C ILE A 221 21.91 -25.26 -11.07
N ASN A 222 22.30 -26.38 -11.71
CA ASN A 222 23.70 -26.60 -12.08
C ASN A 222 24.22 -25.60 -13.11
N GLU A 223 23.38 -25.16 -14.04
CA GLU A 223 23.74 -24.10 -14.99
C GLU A 223 23.90 -22.76 -14.28
N TRP A 224 22.97 -22.45 -13.37
CA TRP A 224 22.99 -21.27 -12.54
C TRP A 224 24.27 -21.15 -11.70
N GLU A 225 24.67 -22.23 -11.04
CA GLU A 225 25.86 -22.26 -10.18
C GLU A 225 27.17 -22.02 -10.94
N ARG A 226 27.20 -22.33 -12.24
CA ARG A 226 28.36 -22.13 -13.13
C ARG A 226 28.52 -20.71 -13.65
N LYS A 227 27.50 -19.85 -13.52
CA LYS A 227 27.60 -18.45 -13.93
C LYS A 227 28.60 -17.69 -13.06
N ASP A 228 29.11 -16.57 -13.59
CA ASP A 228 29.94 -15.67 -12.80
C ASP A 228 29.11 -15.02 -11.68
N ASP A 229 29.78 -14.64 -10.59
CA ASP A 229 29.13 -14.10 -9.40
C ASP A 229 28.29 -12.84 -9.68
N VAL A 230 28.67 -12.06 -10.69
CA VAL A 230 27.94 -10.86 -11.14
C VAL A 230 26.64 -11.20 -11.86
N ASP A 231 26.54 -12.40 -12.43
CA ASP A 231 25.38 -12.87 -13.18
C ASP A 231 24.42 -13.66 -12.31
N LYS A 232 24.76 -13.92 -11.04
CA LYS A 232 23.94 -14.67 -10.07
C LYS A 232 22.82 -13.83 -9.42
N THR A 233 21.93 -13.27 -10.25
CA THR A 233 20.73 -12.48 -9.89
C THR A 233 19.40 -13.17 -10.21
N PHE A 234 18.27 -12.80 -9.58
CA PHE A 234 16.98 -13.45 -9.91
C PHE A 234 16.59 -13.42 -11.40
N PRO A 235 16.81 -12.33 -12.15
CA PRO A 235 16.45 -12.26 -13.57
C PRO A 235 17.25 -13.17 -14.49
N ASN A 236 18.41 -13.67 -14.05
CA ASN A 236 19.33 -14.42 -14.89
C ASN A 236 19.20 -15.95 -14.73
N PHE A 237 18.36 -16.42 -13.79
CA PHE A 237 18.05 -17.84 -13.57
C PHE A 237 17.15 -18.37 -14.69
#